data_AF-A0A7W7QWJ9-F1
#
_entry.id   AF-A0A7W7QWJ9-F1
#
_cell.length_a   1.000
_cell.length_b   1.000
_cell.length_c   1.000
_cell.angle_alpha   90.00
_cell.angle_beta   90.00
_cell.angle_gamma   90.00
#
_symmetry.space_group_name_H-M   'P 1'
#
loop_
_entity.id
_entity.type
_entity.pdbx_description
1 polymer ?
#
loop_
_entity_poly.entity_id
_entity_poly.type
_entity_poly.pdbx_seq_one_letter_code
_entity_poly.pdbx_strand_id
1 'polypeptide(L)'
;MTGIDGQIPSDAREITTGQANRVWLVSHPLPYVLKHYGDPSRAANEAAALQLLAAHSIPAPRLMAVAPGDSPGWTAQTVVHPEPVPAERLLDELAAGHLPSVCRPRYPAGRGRRRR
;
A
#
# COMPACT_ATOMS: atom_id res chain seq x y z
N MET A 1 14.78 -12.14 5.12
CA MET A 1 13.79 -12.62 4.14
C MET A 1 14.50 -12.77 2.81
N THR A 2 14.53 -13.98 2.27
CA THR A 2 14.73 -14.19 0.84
C THR A 2 13.59 -13.48 0.12
N GLY A 3 13.91 -12.64 -0.88
CA GLY A 3 12.92 -11.80 -1.56
C GLY A 3 11.76 -12.61 -2.16
N ILE A 4 10.68 -11.93 -2.55
CA ILE A 4 9.56 -12.61 -3.22
C ILE A 4 10.00 -13.06 -4.61
N ASP A 5 9.86 -14.35 -4.89
CA ASP A 5 10.26 -15.03 -6.13
C ASP A 5 9.11 -15.15 -7.13
N GLY A 6 7.97 -14.51 -6.83
CA GLY A 6 6.75 -14.57 -7.64
C GLY A 6 5.94 -15.85 -7.45
N GLN A 7 6.25 -16.67 -6.44
CA GLN A 7 5.46 -17.84 -6.08
C GLN A 7 4.59 -17.57 -4.84
N ILE A 8 3.47 -18.29 -4.77
CA ILE A 8 2.58 -18.27 -3.60
C ILE A 8 3.10 -19.33 -2.62
N PRO A 9 3.44 -18.98 -1.37
CA PRO A 9 3.82 -19.95 -0.35
C PRO A 9 2.73 -20.99 -0.10
N SER A 10 3.11 -22.21 0.27
CA SER A 10 2.15 -23.30 0.51
C SER A 10 1.25 -23.08 1.73
N ASP A 11 1.68 -22.26 2.70
CA ASP A 11 0.92 -21.86 3.88
C ASP A 11 0.09 -20.58 3.66
N ALA A 12 0.13 -20.01 2.45
CA ALA A 12 -0.59 -18.79 2.12
C ALA A 12 -2.10 -19.06 1.99
N ARG A 13 -2.91 -18.28 2.72
CA ARG A 13 -4.37 -18.31 2.61
C ARG A 13 -4.83 -17.16 1.72
N GLU A 14 -5.55 -17.46 0.65
CA GLU A 14 -6.17 -16.42 -0.18
C GLU A 14 -7.27 -15.69 0.63
N ILE A 15 -7.22 -14.36 0.59
CA ILE A 15 -8.15 -13.45 1.27
C ILE A 15 -8.77 -12.43 0.31
N THR A 16 -8.64 -12.65 -1.00
CA THR A 16 -9.18 -11.78 -2.04
C THR A 16 -10.69 -11.57 -1.86
N THR A 17 -11.15 -10.31 -1.76
CA THR A 17 -12.58 -9.96 -1.68
C THR A 17 -12.99 -9.03 -2.82
N GLY A 18 -13.29 -9.57 -4.00
CA GLY A 18 -13.80 -8.79 -5.15
C GLY A 18 -12.87 -7.68 -5.67
N GLN A 19 -11.58 -7.74 -5.35
CA GLN A 19 -10.59 -6.72 -5.71
C GLN A 19 -9.90 -7.01 -7.06
N ALA A 20 -9.24 -5.99 -7.62
CA ALA A 20 -8.52 -6.07 -8.89
C ALA A 20 -7.15 -6.79 -8.80
N ASN A 21 -6.71 -7.12 -7.59
CA ASN A 21 -5.50 -7.86 -7.28
C ASN A 21 -5.88 -9.12 -6.47
N ARG A 22 -5.10 -10.19 -6.64
CA ARG A 22 -5.22 -11.37 -5.78
C ARG A 22 -4.36 -11.16 -4.54
N VAL A 23 -4.89 -11.52 -3.39
CA VAL A 23 -4.29 -11.21 -2.09
C VAL A 23 -4.24 -12.46 -1.23
N TRP A 24 -3.09 -12.72 -0.63
CA TRP A 24 -2.88 -13.83 0.30
C TRP A 24 -2.32 -13.32 1.63
N LEU A 25 -2.78 -13.94 2.72
CA LEU A 25 -2.16 -13.83 4.03
C LEU A 25 -1.20 -15.01 4.21
N VAL A 26 0.08 -14.72 4.38
CA VAL A 26 1.12 -15.71 4.72
C VAL A 26 1.37 -15.59 6.22
N SER A 27 1.32 -16.72 6.94
CA SER A 27 1.28 -16.69 8.41
C SER A 27 2.65 -16.92 9.05
N HIS A 28 3.59 -17.58 8.37
CA HIS A 28 4.90 -17.95 8.93
C HIS A 28 6.06 -17.58 7.97
N PRO A 29 7.29 -17.39 8.49
CA PRO A 29 7.67 -17.30 9.91
C PRO A 29 7.29 -15.97 10.58
N LEU A 30 7.05 -14.91 9.78
CA LEU A 30 6.46 -13.65 10.22
C LEU A 30 5.27 -13.35 9.32
N PRO A 31 4.09 -12.98 9.84
CA PRO A 31 2.93 -12.72 9.01
C PRO A 31 3.16 -11.57 8.01
N TYR A 32 2.76 -11.78 6.76
CA TYR A 32 2.73 -10.73 5.74
C TYR A 32 1.58 -10.92 4.76
N VAL A 33 1.22 -9.81 4.09
CA VAL A 33 0.26 -9.82 2.98
C VAL A 33 1.04 -9.84 1.68
N LEU A 34 0.76 -10.84 0.85
CA LEU A 34 1.27 -10.98 -0.51
C LEU A 34 0.19 -10.55 -1.49
N LYS A 35 0.54 -9.72 -2.48
CA LYS A 35 -0.38 -9.26 -3.52
C LYS A 35 0.19 -9.53 -4.90
N HIS A 36 -0.68 -10.01 -5.79
CA HIS A 36 -0.39 -10.17 -7.22
C HIS A 36 -1.28 -9.26 -8.06
N TYR A 37 -0.65 -8.60 -9.02
CA TYR A 37 -1.28 -7.65 -9.94
C TYR A 37 -1.21 -8.19 -11.36
N GLY A 38 -2.34 -8.11 -12.09
CA GLY A 38 -2.34 -8.39 -13.52
C GLY A 38 -1.60 -7.33 -14.35
N ASP A 39 -1.44 -6.12 -13.81
CA ASP A 39 -0.65 -5.03 -14.39
C ASP A 39 0.54 -4.70 -13.47
N PRO A 40 1.78 -4.97 -13.91
CA PRO A 40 2.97 -4.67 -13.12
C PRO A 40 3.13 -3.20 -12.71
N SER A 41 2.59 -2.27 -13.51
CA SER A 41 2.63 -0.84 -13.19
C SER A 41 1.87 -0.54 -11.90
N ARG A 42 0.82 -1.31 -11.61
CA ARG A 42 0.07 -1.18 -10.35
C ARG A 42 0.89 -1.60 -9.14
N ALA A 43 1.65 -2.69 -9.25
CA ALA A 43 2.53 -3.12 -8.17
C ALA A 43 3.67 -2.11 -7.94
N ALA A 44 4.28 -1.57 -9.01
CA ALA A 44 5.29 -0.54 -8.91
C ALA A 44 4.74 0.74 -8.23
N ASN A 45 3.54 1.18 -8.62
CA ASN A 45 2.88 2.33 -8.01
C ASN A 45 2.55 2.11 -6.52
N GLU A 46 2.06 0.93 -6.15
CA GLU A 46 1.83 0.59 -4.73
C GLU A 46 3.15 0.62 -3.96
N ALA A 47 4.21 -0.01 -4.47
CA ALA A 47 5.51 -0.02 -3.82
C ALA A 47 6.03 1.40 -3.57
N ALA A 48 5.96 2.29 -4.58
CA ALA A 48 6.34 3.69 -4.44
C ALA A 48 5.48 4.44 -3.40
N ALA A 49 4.16 4.19 -3.38
CA ALA A 49 3.26 4.81 -2.42
C ALA A 49 3.57 4.37 -0.97
N LEU A 50 3.79 3.07 -0.73
CA LEU A 50 4.13 2.55 0.59
C LEU A 50 5.49 3.08 1.09
N GLN A 51 6.47 3.21 0.20
CA GLN A 51 7.76 3.84 0.52
C GLN A 51 7.58 5.31 0.91
N LEU A 52 6.75 6.06 0.18
CA LEU A 52 6.47 7.47 0.50
C LEU A 52 5.78 7.60 1.87
N LEU A 53 4.79 6.77 2.16
CA LEU A 53 4.10 6.75 3.47
C LEU A 53 5.06 6.43 4.60
N ALA A 54 5.98 5.48 4.40
CA ALA A 54 7.02 5.15 5.37
C ALA A 54 8.00 6.32 5.59
N ALA A 55 8.47 6.97 4.52
CA ALA A 55 9.37 8.12 4.59
C ALA A 55 8.75 9.30 5.36
N HIS A 56 7.43 9.43 5.32
CA HIS A 56 6.68 10.46 6.06
C HIS A 56 6.15 10.00 7.43
N SER A 57 6.56 8.82 7.92
CA SER A 57 6.09 8.25 9.19
C SER A 57 4.56 8.15 9.30
N ILE A 58 3.86 8.04 8.16
CA ILE A 58 2.41 7.90 8.13
C ILE A 58 2.07 6.44 8.51
N PRO A 59 1.11 6.20 9.42
CA PRO A 59 0.65 4.85 9.76
C PRO A 59 0.04 4.16 8.53
N ALA A 60 0.70 3.11 8.05
CA ALA A 60 0.30 2.32 6.89
C ALA A 60 1.03 0.97 6.91
N PRO A 61 0.57 -0.05 6.15
CA PRO A 61 1.39 -1.22 5.87
C PRO A 61 2.78 -0.79 5.37
N ARG A 62 3.82 -1.52 5.77
CA ARG A 62 5.19 -1.29 5.31
C ARG A 62 5.51 -2.26 4.19
N LEU A 63 6.12 -1.75 3.13
CA LEU A 63 6.63 -2.58 2.06
C LEU A 63 7.80 -3.44 2.59
N MET A 64 7.70 -4.75 2.42
CA MET A 64 8.72 -5.71 2.85
C MET A 64 9.59 -6.16 1.67
N ALA A 65 8.95 -6.42 0.52
CA ALA A 65 9.63 -6.84 -0.70
C ALA A 65 8.79 -6.55 -1.95
N VAL A 66 9.47 -6.53 -3.09
CA VAL A 66 8.90 -6.44 -4.45
C VAL A 66 9.58 -7.54 -5.27
N ALA A 67 8.87 -8.12 -6.24
CA ALA A 67 9.48 -9.15 -7.08
C ALA A 67 10.66 -8.56 -7.89
N PRO A 68 11.67 -9.38 -8.21
CA PRO A 68 12.75 -8.94 -9.09
C PRO A 68 12.22 -8.65 -10.51
N GLY A 69 12.85 -7.70 -11.19
CA GLY A 69 12.56 -7.32 -12.58
C GLY A 69 12.06 -5.88 -12.74
N ASP A 70 12.08 -5.38 -13.97
CA ASP A 70 11.71 -3.99 -14.31
C ASP A 70 10.21 -3.71 -14.16
N SER A 71 9.40 -4.76 -14.06
CA SER A 71 7.94 -4.69 -13.97
C SER A 71 7.45 -5.78 -13.03
N PRO A 72 7.58 -5.55 -11.71
CA PRO A 72 7.20 -6.55 -10.72
C PRO A 72 5.68 -6.65 -10.64
N GLY A 73 5.13 -7.85 -10.86
CA GLY A 73 3.71 -8.13 -10.66
C GLY A 73 3.33 -8.39 -9.19
N TRP A 74 4.30 -8.35 -8.26
CA TRP A 74 4.11 -8.78 -6.88
C TRP A 74 4.63 -7.76 -5.87
N THR A 75 3.90 -7.62 -4.76
CA THR A 75 4.32 -6.89 -3.56
C THR A 75 4.10 -7.72 -2.31
N ALA A 76 5.01 -7.61 -1.34
CA ALA A 76 4.83 -8.13 0.01
C ALA A 76 4.86 -6.97 1.00
N GLN A 77 3.91 -6.95 1.94
CA GLN A 77 3.76 -5.89 2.93
C GLN A 77 3.41 -6.45 4.31
N THR A 78 3.70 -5.68 5.36
CA THR A 78 3.34 -6.07 6.73
C THR A 78 1.83 -6.23 6.88
N VAL A 79 1.41 -7.19 7.69
CA VAL A 79 0.01 -7.28 8.13
C VAL A 79 -0.30 -6.09 9.04
N VAL A 80 -1.47 -5.48 8.85
CA VAL A 80 -2.02 -4.49 9.78
C VAL A 80 -3.35 -5.04 10.26
N HIS A 81 -3.52 -5.12 11.58
CA HIS A 81 -4.77 -5.52 12.23
C HIS A 81 -5.36 -4.28 12.92
N PRO A 82 -5.98 -3.36 12.16
CA PRO A 82 -6.66 -2.25 12.79
C PRO A 82 -7.92 -2.78 13.50
N GLU A 83 -8.24 -2.23 14.66
CA GLU A 83 -9.56 -2.43 15.24
C GLU A 83 -10.61 -1.85 14.29
N PRO A 84 -11.66 -2.61 13.93
CA PRO A 84 -12.74 -2.08 13.09
C PRO A 84 -13.36 -0.86 13.75
N VAL A 85 -13.45 0.25 13.00
CA VAL A 85 -14.15 1.46 13.43
C VAL A 85 -15.62 1.35 12.98
N PRO A 86 -16.61 1.62 13.85
CA PRO A 86 -18.01 1.71 13.44
C PRO A 86 -18.19 2.69 12.27
N ALA A 87 -19.05 2.35 11.31
CA ALA A 87 -19.20 3.11 10.08
C ALA A 87 -19.63 4.55 10.33
N GLU A 88 -20.49 4.77 11.31
CA GLU A 88 -21.00 6.09 11.71
C GLU A 88 -19.86 6.98 12.20
N ARG A 89 -19.00 6.43 13.08
CA ARG A 89 -17.83 7.14 13.59
C ARG A 89 -16.83 7.45 12.48
N LEU A 90 -16.61 6.52 11.55
CA LEU A 90 -15.74 6.75 10.40
C LEU A 90 -16.27 7.89 9.52
N LEU A 91 -17.57 7.93 9.26
CA LEU A 91 -18.19 8.97 8.45
C LEU A 91 -18.09 10.35 9.13
N ASP A 92 -18.29 10.41 10.45
CA ASP A 92 -18.11 11.64 11.21
C ASP A 92 -16.67 12.15 11.16
N GLU A 93 -15.68 11.25 11.30
CA GLU A 93 -14.26 11.60 11.19
C GLU A 93 -13.89 12.09 9.78
N LEU A 94 -14.43 11.47 8.74
CA LEU A 94 -14.26 11.90 7.34
C LEU A 94 -14.91 13.27 7.08
N ALA A 95 -16.13 13.49 7.55
CA ALA A 95 -16.87 14.73 7.39
C ALA A 95 -16.21 15.89 8.16
N ALA A 96 -15.61 15.60 9.31
CA ALA A 96 -14.83 16.56 10.10
C ALA A 96 -13.47 16.93 9.45
N GLY A 97 -13.12 16.33 8.31
CA GLY A 97 -11.88 16.63 7.58
C GLY A 97 -10.63 16.03 8.22
N HIS A 98 -10.76 15.05 9.11
CA HIS A 98 -9.64 14.35 9.75
C HIS A 98 -8.96 13.31 8.85
N LEU A 99 -9.02 13.48 7.52
CA LEU A 99 -8.21 12.66 6.64
C LEU A 99 -6.74 12.79 7.07
N PRO A 100 -6.01 11.68 7.21
CA PRO A 100 -4.58 11.74 7.48
C PRO A 100 -3.92 12.62 6.42
N SER A 101 -2.82 13.26 6.78
CA SER A 101 -2.11 14.31 6.01
C SER A 101 -1.73 13.96 4.56
N VAL A 102 -2.06 12.75 4.10
CA VAL A 102 -1.95 12.19 2.74
C VAL A 102 -2.63 13.10 1.69
N CYS A 103 -3.72 13.78 2.03
CA CYS A 103 -4.49 14.60 1.08
C CYS A 103 -4.03 16.07 0.94
N ARG A 104 -2.81 16.43 1.36
CA ARG A 104 -2.24 17.75 1.00
C ARG A 104 -1.48 17.65 -0.33
N PRO A 105 -2.08 18.05 -1.47
CA PRO A 105 -1.32 18.19 -2.71
C PRO A 105 -0.20 19.22 -2.49
N ARG A 106 1.05 18.79 -2.66
CA ARG A 106 2.17 19.72 -2.86
C ARG A 106 2.00 20.34 -4.24
N TYR A 107 1.24 21.42 -4.34
CA TYR A 107 1.41 22.34 -5.46
C TYR A 107 2.79 23.00 -5.29
N PRO A 108 3.69 22.95 -6.29
CA PRO A 108 4.82 23.86 -6.29
C PRO A 108 4.26 25.29 -6.32
N ALA A 109 4.63 26.10 -5.33
CA ALA A 109 4.28 27.51 -5.30
C ALA A 109 4.62 28.14 -6.66
N GLY A 110 3.61 28.72 -7.30
CA GLY A 110 3.71 29.22 -8.67
C GLY A 110 4.92 30.14 -8.84
N ARG A 111 5.73 29.88 -9.88
CA ARG A 111 6.70 30.87 -10.35
C ARG A 111 5.91 32.10 -10.78
N GLY A 112 5.96 33.14 -9.95
CA GLY A 112 5.42 34.44 -10.26
C GLY A 112 5.94 34.91 -11.62
N ARG A 113 5.01 35.22 -12.53
CA ARG A 113 5.29 35.95 -13.75
C ARG A 113 5.97 37.27 -13.38
N ARG A 114 7.26 37.42 -13.67
CA ARG A 114 7.85 38.76 -13.86
C ARG A 114 7.67 39.11 -15.32
N ARG A 115 6.67 39.97 -15.58
CA ARG A 115 6.64 40.78 -16.79
C ARG A 115 7.87 41.69 -16.77
N ARG A 116 8.63 41.68 -17.86
CA ARG A 116 9.34 42.85 -18.38
C ARG A 116 9.04 42.92 -19.86
#